data_AF-A0A950PYK4-F1
#
_entry.id   AF-A0A950PYK4-F1
#
_cell.length_a   1.000
_cell.length_b   1.000
_cell.length_c   1.000
_cell.angle_alpha   90.00
_cell.angle_beta   90.00
_cell.angle_gamma   90.00
#
_symmetry.space_group_name_H-M   'P 1'
#
loop_
_entity.id
_entity.type
_entity.pdbx_description
1 polymer ?
#
loop_
_entity_poly.entity_id
_entity_poly.type
_entity_poly.pdbx_seq_one_letter_code
_entity_poly.pdbx_strand_id
1 'polypeptide(L)'
;MHVDNEGVVARTLAAVGGPERVTAEHVGVSTFKMFGVSWEGPVGDGARVRVRSNGKWGEWQTLDPEEGPDHSSPEFHPHPNISEPIWTGGSDAYQVELPAGASGLQAHLVRESGKRLQLSSVVARASAAPQPAINPRSSWGARPPKVNPSYGSTVQMAFIHHTVNSNTYAPGDVPGILRSIQAYHMDSNGWDDIGYNFLVDRFGGVWEGRAGGVDRPVVGAHTLGFNTNSTGIAVIGDFTSAQAPPVAIDSAAQLIGWKLGLSGVDPAGTTVMTSGDSGSRWPQGTPVRLNDVSGHRDANYTDCPGDGLYGQLPGLRNLARSYWAPILAYPPGFRGGVFTAAGALTGDGRTEVVTGADSGGGPQVRVFTPQGAALSTFFAYAPQFGGGVRVATARFVGTTVDQIITGAGPGGGPQVRTFNMNGQPNTSFYAYGSGFPGGVYVAGGNVDGLPGDEIITGAGSGGGPHVRIFRQDGTAIGGFFAYPNGFTGGVRVTAGDLNGDGKDEIITAPGPSGGPQIRIFRLDGTPIGGFWAYGQGFTGGVYVDTVRAPDGKSDWIVTGAGEGGGTQVRFFTMDGTSMGGFFLDGSTSGVRVGGGSFDGTNPGQVAVAEGPGTIPGVWFGRSNGQMFRP
;
A
#
# COMPACT_ATOMS: atom_id res chain seq x y z
N MET A 1 27.33 25.65 5.70
CA MET A 1 27.24 25.21 7.10
C MET A 1 28.64 24.99 7.63
N HIS A 2 28.82 25.18 8.94
CA HIS A 2 30.11 24.96 9.59
C HIS A 2 29.87 24.03 10.79
N VAL A 3 30.70 23.01 10.95
CA VAL A 3 30.71 22.14 12.12
C VAL A 3 31.94 22.53 12.93
N ASP A 4 31.73 22.96 14.17
CA ASP A 4 32.81 23.20 15.11
C ASP A 4 32.91 22.01 16.06
N ASN A 5 34.05 21.32 16.01
CA ASN A 5 34.40 20.30 16.99
C ASN A 5 35.27 20.97 18.05
N GLU A 6 34.68 21.28 19.20
CA GLU A 6 35.37 21.94 20.30
C GLU A 6 35.79 20.90 21.34
N GLY A 7 37.09 20.83 21.63
CA GLY A 7 37.61 20.03 22.75
C GLY A 7 37.19 20.66 24.09
N VAL A 8 36.49 19.89 24.93
CA VAL A 8 35.89 20.42 26.17
C VAL A 8 36.69 19.97 27.39
N VAL A 9 37.14 20.93 28.21
CA VAL A 9 37.77 20.63 29.49
C VAL A 9 36.69 20.22 30.50
N ALA A 10 36.43 18.92 30.62
CA ALA A 10 35.48 18.37 31.58
C ALA A 10 36.03 18.38 33.01
N ARG A 11 35.15 18.58 34.01
CA ARG A 11 35.51 18.48 35.43
C ARG A 11 34.73 17.33 36.06
N THR A 12 35.42 16.46 36.80
CA THR A 12 34.76 15.45 37.64
C THR A 12 34.07 16.16 38.81
N LEU A 13 32.73 16.08 38.87
CA LEU A 13 31.96 16.51 40.02
C LEU A 13 31.35 15.27 40.68
N ALA A 14 31.59 15.09 41.98
CA ALA A 14 30.84 14.11 42.77
C ALA A 14 29.36 14.55 42.78
N ALA A 15 28.47 13.76 42.20
CA ALA A 15 27.04 14.03 42.23
C ALA A 15 26.53 13.81 43.67
N VAL A 16 25.91 14.83 44.27
CA VAL A 16 25.24 14.68 45.56
C VAL A 16 24.02 13.77 45.37
N GLY A 17 24.16 12.48 45.70
CA GLY A 17 23.07 11.50 45.72
C GLY A 17 22.89 10.61 44.48
N GLY A 18 23.88 10.52 43.58
CA GLY A 18 23.85 9.64 42.40
C GLY A 18 25.23 9.05 42.03
N PRO A 19 25.33 8.17 41.02
CA PRO A 19 26.62 7.67 40.55
C PRO A 19 27.52 8.81 40.03
N GLU A 20 28.84 8.68 40.15
CA GLU A 20 29.79 9.67 39.64
C GLU A 20 29.59 9.90 38.14
N ARG A 21 29.41 11.16 37.71
CA ARG A 21 29.27 11.53 36.29
C ARG A 21 30.29 12.61 35.94
N VAL A 22 30.77 12.60 34.70
CA VAL A 22 31.66 13.65 34.18
C VAL A 22 30.77 14.77 33.63
N THR A 23 30.95 15.98 34.13
CA THR A 23 30.13 17.13 33.72
C THR A 23 30.93 18.21 33.02
N ALA A 24 30.33 18.82 32.00
CA ALA A 24 30.88 20.00 31.34
C ALA A 24 29.79 21.06 31.11
N GLU A 25 30.17 22.33 31.25
CA GLU A 25 29.34 23.49 30.91
C GLU A 25 30.17 24.45 30.08
N HIS A 26 29.60 24.92 28.97
CA HIS A 26 30.19 25.99 28.18
C HIS A 26 29.12 27.04 27.87
N VAL A 27 29.39 28.28 28.28
CA VAL A 27 28.50 29.44 28.05
C VAL A 27 29.16 30.45 27.11
N GLY A 28 28.36 31.10 26.26
CA GLY A 28 28.86 32.12 25.34
C GLY A 28 29.56 31.54 24.11
N VAL A 29 29.23 30.28 23.76
CA VAL A 29 29.63 29.72 22.47
C VAL A 29 28.86 30.41 21.35
N SER A 30 29.42 30.35 20.14
CA SER A 30 28.70 30.88 18.98
C SER A 30 27.39 30.12 18.76
N THR A 31 26.38 30.80 18.22
CA THR A 31 25.06 30.20 18.04
C THR A 31 25.12 28.96 17.15
N PHE A 32 24.65 27.84 17.69
CA PHE A 32 24.49 26.57 16.98
C PHE A 32 23.00 26.21 16.88
N LYS A 33 22.66 25.27 15.98
CA LYS A 33 21.29 24.78 15.81
C LYS A 33 21.13 23.27 15.99
N MET A 34 22.24 22.54 16.02
CA MET A 34 22.26 21.14 16.35
C MET A 34 23.50 20.80 17.16
N PHE A 35 23.35 19.85 18.07
CA PHE A 35 24.33 19.49 19.07
C PHE A 35 24.40 17.98 19.25
N GLY A 36 25.61 17.46 19.42
CA GLY A 36 25.87 16.11 19.90
C GLY A 36 27.24 16.07 20.56
N VAL A 37 27.62 14.91 21.07
CA VAL A 37 28.88 14.74 21.81
C VAL A 37 29.58 13.45 21.41
N SER A 38 30.91 13.44 21.52
CA SER A 38 31.68 12.19 21.49
C SER A 38 32.57 12.04 22.71
N TRP A 39 32.84 10.80 23.09
CA TRP A 39 33.65 10.45 24.25
C TRP A 39 34.31 9.08 24.12
N GLU A 40 35.40 8.88 24.84
CA GLU A 40 36.06 7.60 25.03
C GLU A 40 35.58 6.95 26.33
N GLY A 41 35.68 5.62 26.41
CA GLY A 41 35.33 4.85 27.61
C GLY A 41 33.92 4.26 27.54
N PRO A 42 33.27 4.02 28.69
CA PRO A 42 32.01 3.27 28.73
C PRO A 42 30.85 4.06 28.11
N VAL A 43 29.98 3.33 27.41
CA VAL A 43 28.73 3.87 26.83
C VAL A 43 27.69 4.17 27.91
N GLY A 44 27.58 3.30 28.94
CA GLY A 44 26.63 3.47 30.05
C GLY A 44 25.19 3.70 29.58
N ASP A 45 24.49 4.62 30.24
CA ASP A 45 23.13 5.07 29.88
C ASP A 45 23.16 6.22 28.84
N GLY A 46 24.21 6.32 28.03
CA GLY A 46 24.41 7.40 27.07
C GLY A 46 24.79 8.76 27.69
N ALA A 47 24.75 9.81 26.87
CA ALA A 47 25.06 11.18 27.28
C ALA A 47 23.78 11.93 27.66
N ARG A 48 23.75 12.61 28.81
CA ARG A 48 22.68 13.57 29.10
C ARG A 48 23.11 14.96 28.71
N VAL A 49 22.28 15.66 27.96
CA VAL A 49 22.56 17.01 27.49
C VAL A 49 21.41 17.95 27.79
N ARG A 50 21.73 19.23 27.97
CA ARG A 50 20.75 20.31 27.83
C ARG A 50 21.42 21.53 27.25
N VAL A 51 20.63 22.35 26.57
CA VAL A 51 21.11 23.55 25.89
C VAL A 51 20.41 24.78 26.39
N ARG A 52 21.03 25.93 26.19
CA ARG A 52 20.45 27.24 26.50
C ARG A 52 20.03 27.93 25.22
N SER A 53 18.77 28.36 25.19
CA SER A 53 18.22 29.13 24.08
C SER A 53 17.51 30.35 24.65
N ASN A 54 17.75 31.54 24.05
CA ASN A 54 17.18 32.82 24.52
C ASN A 54 17.38 33.06 26.03
N GLY A 55 18.56 32.69 26.55
CA GLY A 55 18.91 32.86 27.97
C GLY A 55 18.26 31.87 28.95
N LYS A 56 17.52 30.86 28.48
CA LYS A 56 16.89 29.84 29.33
C LYS A 56 17.44 28.45 29.02
N TRP A 57 17.75 27.69 30.07
CA TRP A 57 18.12 26.28 29.95
C TRP A 57 16.89 25.44 29.64
N GLY A 58 17.03 24.51 28.70
CA GLY A 58 16.03 23.47 28.43
C GLY A 58 16.08 22.34 29.46
N GLU A 59 15.18 21.38 29.26
CA GLU A 59 15.18 20.11 29.99
C GLU A 59 16.38 19.25 29.59
N TRP A 60 16.76 18.33 30.48
CA TRP A 60 17.76 17.32 30.17
C TRP A 60 17.20 16.27 29.21
N GLN A 61 17.94 15.98 28.15
CA GLN A 61 17.67 14.93 27.18
C GLN A 61 18.77 13.87 27.26
N THR A 62 18.42 12.60 27.15
CA THR A 62 19.38 11.50 27.00
C THR A 62 19.63 11.26 25.52
N LEU A 63 20.88 11.15 25.13
CA LEU A 63 21.32 10.81 23.78
C LEU A 63 22.00 9.45 23.81
N ASP A 64 21.42 8.51 23.09
CA ASP A 64 22.02 7.21 22.85
C ASP A 64 23.27 7.37 21.96
N PRO A 65 24.27 6.48 22.09
CA PRO A 65 25.33 6.38 21.11
C PRO A 65 24.74 6.05 19.73
N GLU A 66 25.12 6.80 18.72
CA GLU A 66 24.69 6.58 17.35
C GLU A 66 25.45 5.39 16.74
N GLU A 67 24.71 4.38 16.30
CA GLU A 67 25.26 3.32 15.47
C GLU A 67 25.41 3.78 14.01
N GLY A 68 26.38 3.22 13.29
CA GLY A 68 26.77 3.70 11.97
C GLY A 68 26.85 2.63 10.89
N PRO A 69 27.77 2.80 9.92
CA PRO A 69 28.06 1.81 8.89
C PRO A 69 28.52 0.49 9.50
N ASP A 70 28.23 -0.62 8.82
CA ASP A 70 28.74 -1.94 9.22
C ASP A 70 30.28 -1.92 9.28
N HIS A 71 30.89 -2.56 10.29
CA HIS A 71 32.35 -2.55 10.48
C HIS A 71 33.11 -3.15 9.29
N SER A 72 32.44 -4.02 8.52
CA SER A 72 32.99 -4.59 7.28
C SER A 72 32.88 -3.66 6.07
N SER A 73 32.14 -2.56 6.17
CA SER A 73 31.93 -1.62 5.07
C SER A 73 33.13 -0.69 4.86
N PRO A 74 33.40 -0.23 3.62
CA PRO A 74 34.46 0.76 3.38
C PRO A 74 34.24 2.12 4.04
N GLU A 75 32.99 2.44 4.42
CA GLU A 75 32.60 3.68 5.09
C GLU A 75 32.99 3.69 6.57
N PHE A 76 33.18 2.51 7.18
CA PHE A 76 33.51 2.41 8.59
C PHE A 76 34.95 2.86 8.89
N HIS A 77 35.08 3.75 9.87
CA HIS A 77 36.33 4.15 10.48
C HIS A 77 36.19 4.09 12.00
N PRO A 78 37.15 3.52 12.74
CA PRO A 78 37.11 3.53 14.20
C PRO A 78 37.00 4.95 14.74
N HIS A 79 36.01 5.19 15.60
CA HIS A 79 35.74 6.47 16.22
C HIS A 79 35.46 6.28 17.72
N PRO A 80 35.62 7.34 18.54
CA PRO A 80 35.06 7.35 19.90
C PRO A 80 33.54 7.12 19.89
N ASN A 81 32.93 6.85 21.05
CA ASN A 81 31.48 6.83 21.13
C ASN A 81 30.97 8.20 20.70
N ILE A 82 30.00 8.26 19.80
CA ILE A 82 29.38 9.49 19.32
C ILE A 82 27.88 9.37 19.56
N SER A 83 27.24 10.42 20.05
CA SER A 83 25.80 10.40 20.35
C SER A 83 24.97 10.66 19.09
N GLU A 84 23.69 10.32 19.11
CA GLU A 84 22.75 10.90 18.15
C GLU A 84 22.72 12.45 18.29
N PRO A 85 22.49 13.20 17.20
CA PRO A 85 22.41 14.65 17.27
C PRO A 85 21.00 15.16 17.59
N ILE A 86 20.91 16.24 18.37
CA ILE A 86 19.64 16.93 18.64
C ILE A 86 19.54 18.28 17.93
N TRP A 87 18.39 18.56 17.33
CA TRP A 87 18.03 19.89 16.88
C TRP A 87 17.58 20.76 18.04
N THR A 88 18.32 21.83 18.26
CA THR A 88 18.16 22.72 19.43
C THR A 88 17.50 24.05 19.07
N GLY A 89 17.34 24.34 17.77
CA GLY A 89 17.17 25.72 17.33
C GLY A 89 18.35 26.61 17.77
N GLY A 90 18.23 27.93 17.66
CA GLY A 90 19.32 28.85 18.03
C GLY A 90 19.68 28.77 19.51
N SER A 91 20.82 28.16 19.81
CA SER A 91 21.33 27.96 21.18
C SER A 91 22.75 28.50 21.34
N ASP A 92 23.11 28.94 22.55
CA ASP A 92 24.35 29.69 22.84
C ASP A 92 25.13 29.15 24.05
N ALA A 93 24.67 28.05 24.64
CA ALA A 93 25.35 27.32 25.70
C ALA A 93 24.86 25.87 25.75
N TYR A 94 25.67 24.99 26.31
CA TYR A 94 25.32 23.59 26.55
C TYR A 94 25.88 23.09 27.89
N GLN A 95 25.23 22.06 28.42
CA GLN A 95 25.72 21.23 29.50
C GLN A 95 25.64 19.76 29.10
N VAL A 96 26.62 18.99 29.54
CA VAL A 96 26.76 17.55 29.26
C VAL A 96 27.05 16.82 30.56
N GLU A 97 26.39 15.68 30.76
CA GLU A 97 26.76 14.66 31.73
C GLU A 97 27.05 13.35 31.00
N LEU A 98 28.22 12.77 31.24
CA LEU A 98 28.63 11.48 30.69
C LEU A 98 28.69 10.39 31.78
N PRO A 99 28.66 9.11 31.39
CA PRO A 99 28.88 7.99 32.30
C PRO A 99 30.21 8.09 33.06
N ALA A 100 30.27 7.47 34.24
CA ALA A 100 31.50 7.36 35.03
C ALA A 100 32.63 6.71 34.21
N GLY A 101 33.83 7.29 34.23
CA GLY A 101 34.98 6.77 33.49
C GLY A 101 35.04 7.18 32.02
N ALA A 102 34.09 7.98 31.52
CA ALA A 102 34.19 8.61 30.21
C ALA A 102 35.32 9.67 30.18
N SER A 103 36.06 9.74 29.08
CA SER A 103 37.13 10.72 28.83
C SER A 103 37.05 11.30 27.42
N GLY A 104 37.87 12.30 27.11
CA GLY A 104 38.00 12.80 25.74
C GLY A 104 36.74 13.47 25.18
N LEU A 105 35.88 14.06 26.04
CA LEU A 105 34.64 14.72 25.61
C LEU A 105 34.90 15.77 24.51
N GLN A 106 34.26 15.60 23.37
CA GLN A 106 34.15 16.61 22.33
C GLN A 106 32.69 17.00 22.14
N ALA A 107 32.45 18.31 22.02
CA ALA A 107 31.18 18.87 21.63
C ALA A 107 31.17 19.09 20.10
N HIS A 108 30.12 18.61 19.45
CA HIS A 108 29.91 18.75 18.02
C HIS A 108 28.78 19.77 17.78
N LEU A 109 29.15 20.99 17.37
CA LEU A 109 28.22 22.10 17.19
C LEU A 109 27.99 22.36 15.71
N VAL A 110 26.77 22.15 15.22
CA VAL A 110 26.42 22.45 13.83
C VAL A 110 25.81 23.83 13.72
N ARG A 111 26.51 24.72 12.99
CA ARG A 111 26.02 26.04 12.62
C ARG A 111 25.33 25.99 11.26
N GLU A 112 24.01 26.08 11.30
CA GLU A 112 23.16 26.22 10.14
C GLU A 112 22.97 27.72 9.83
N SER A 113 23.62 28.19 8.77
CA SER A 113 23.55 29.57 8.25
C SER A 113 22.85 29.68 6.90
N GLY A 114 22.21 28.61 6.43
CA GLY A 114 21.50 28.59 5.16
C GLY A 114 20.26 29.49 5.18
N LYS A 115 19.86 29.99 4.01
CA LYS A 115 18.59 30.71 3.89
C LYS A 115 17.46 29.77 4.31
N ARG A 116 16.61 30.22 5.23
CA ARG A 116 15.34 29.56 5.53
C ARG A 116 14.56 29.47 4.22
N LEU A 117 14.29 28.26 3.76
CA LEU A 117 13.49 28.06 2.56
C LEU A 117 12.03 28.31 2.93
N GLN A 118 11.35 29.15 2.16
CA GLN A 118 9.91 29.29 2.25
C GLN A 118 9.29 28.04 1.63
N LEU A 119 9.13 27.01 2.45
CA LEU A 119 8.31 25.87 2.06
C LEU A 119 6.86 26.37 2.06
N SER A 120 6.32 26.65 0.87
CA SER A 120 4.87 26.67 0.69
C SER A 120 4.37 25.33 1.23
N SER A 121 3.46 25.34 2.19
CA SER A 121 2.82 24.12 2.70
C SER A 121 2.35 23.34 1.50
N VAL A 122 3.07 22.27 1.17
CA VAL A 122 2.57 21.30 0.21
C VAL A 122 1.51 20.59 1.02
N VAL A 123 0.27 21.08 0.94
CA VAL A 123 -0.87 20.23 1.27
C VAL A 123 -0.62 19.01 0.41
N ALA A 124 -0.31 17.88 1.05
CA ALA A 124 -0.23 16.61 0.38
C ALA A 124 -1.54 16.47 -0.38
N ARG A 125 -1.50 16.71 -1.69
CA ARG A 125 -2.55 16.22 -2.55
C ARG A 125 -2.41 14.73 -2.42
N ALA A 126 -3.42 14.09 -1.84
CA ALA A 126 -3.61 12.65 -1.94
C ALA A 126 -3.52 12.30 -3.43
N SER A 127 -2.34 11.86 -3.83
CA SER A 127 -2.01 11.48 -5.18
C SER A 127 -1.57 10.05 -5.06
N ALA A 128 -2.41 9.16 -5.53
CA ALA A 128 -2.06 7.77 -5.75
C ALA A 128 -1.13 7.66 -6.96
N ALA A 129 0.07 8.19 -6.80
CA ALA A 129 1.16 7.94 -7.71
C ALA A 129 1.77 6.58 -7.36
N PRO A 130 2.27 5.81 -8.35
CA PRO A 130 3.00 4.57 -8.11
C PRO A 130 4.32 4.79 -7.37
N GLN A 131 4.63 6.01 -6.92
CA GLN A 131 5.68 6.46 -6.00
C GLN A 131 5.15 7.69 -5.25
N PRO A 132 5.21 7.75 -3.91
CA PRO A 132 4.73 8.90 -3.14
C PRO A 132 5.55 10.16 -3.43
N ALA A 133 4.99 11.33 -3.12
CA ALA A 133 5.69 12.60 -3.27
C ALA A 133 6.90 12.66 -2.33
N ILE A 134 8.10 12.60 -2.91
CA ILE A 134 9.37 12.65 -2.18
C ILE A 134 10.10 13.94 -2.56
N ASN A 135 10.41 14.76 -1.56
CA ASN A 135 11.20 15.97 -1.73
C ASN A 135 12.65 15.56 -2.03
N PRO A 136 13.18 15.88 -3.22
CA PRO A 136 14.52 15.43 -3.62
C PRO A 136 15.60 16.15 -2.82
N ARG A 137 16.81 15.59 -2.80
CA ARG A 137 17.98 16.20 -2.16
C ARG A 137 18.23 17.67 -2.51
N SER A 138 17.97 18.06 -3.76
CA SER A 138 18.10 19.44 -4.22
C SER A 138 17.13 20.41 -3.52
N SER A 139 15.97 19.95 -3.08
CA SER A 139 14.92 20.78 -2.47
C SER A 139 15.27 21.23 -1.05
N TRP A 140 16.11 20.47 -0.34
CA TRP A 140 16.58 20.81 1.01
C TRP A 140 18.04 21.27 1.03
N GLY A 141 18.67 21.40 -0.14
CA GLY A 141 20.05 21.88 -0.27
C GLY A 141 21.08 20.87 0.26
N ALA A 142 20.86 19.58 0.03
CA ALA A 142 21.79 18.53 0.39
C ALA A 142 23.16 18.74 -0.27
N ARG A 143 24.23 18.47 0.47
CA ARG A 143 25.57 18.33 -0.11
C ARG A 143 25.67 17.02 -0.89
N PRO A 144 26.56 16.90 -1.89
CA PRO A 144 26.86 15.61 -2.52
C PRO A 144 27.41 14.61 -1.47
N PRO A 145 27.17 13.30 -1.65
CA PRO A 145 27.85 12.28 -0.84
C PRO A 145 29.36 12.33 -1.09
N LYS A 146 30.17 11.92 -0.11
CA LYS A 146 31.65 11.91 -0.23
C LYS A 146 32.13 10.96 -1.31
N VAL A 147 31.42 9.85 -1.48
CA VAL A 147 31.72 8.79 -2.46
C VAL A 147 30.46 8.39 -3.23
N ASN A 148 30.64 7.58 -4.27
CA ASN A 148 29.51 7.01 -4.99
C ASN A 148 28.72 6.04 -4.09
N PRO A 149 27.37 6.07 -4.13
CA PRO A 149 26.56 5.18 -3.29
C PRO A 149 26.79 3.70 -3.60
N SER A 150 26.74 2.87 -2.56
CA SER A 150 26.71 1.41 -2.64
C SER A 150 25.27 0.88 -2.59
N TYR A 151 25.05 -0.31 -3.14
CA TYR A 151 23.72 -0.89 -3.27
C TYR A 151 23.71 -2.34 -2.80
N GLY A 152 22.65 -2.72 -2.06
CA GLY A 152 22.29 -4.11 -1.83
C GLY A 152 21.70 -4.77 -3.07
N SER A 153 21.31 -6.04 -2.94
CA SER A 153 20.67 -6.79 -4.04
C SER A 153 19.17 -6.48 -4.16
N THR A 154 18.51 -6.15 -3.04
CA THR A 154 17.08 -5.82 -2.97
C THR A 154 16.76 -5.12 -1.65
N VAL A 155 15.55 -4.59 -1.46
CA VAL A 155 15.07 -4.14 -0.14
C VAL A 155 14.19 -5.22 0.44
N GLN A 156 14.61 -5.83 1.53
CA GLN A 156 13.93 -6.94 2.21
C GLN A 156 13.05 -6.48 3.37
N MET A 157 13.32 -5.30 3.95
CA MET A 157 12.54 -4.72 5.05
C MET A 157 12.84 -3.24 5.25
N ALA A 158 12.06 -2.58 6.12
CA ALA A 158 12.27 -1.21 6.56
C ALA A 158 12.55 -1.14 8.07
N PHE A 159 13.45 -0.26 8.48
CA PHE A 159 13.66 0.13 9.88
C PHE A 159 13.10 1.53 10.13
N ILE A 160 12.32 1.66 11.20
CA ILE A 160 11.75 2.93 11.65
C ILE A 160 12.61 3.50 12.77
N HIS A 161 12.96 4.77 12.59
CA HIS A 161 13.78 5.57 13.48
C HIS A 161 13.02 6.82 13.93
N HIS A 162 13.47 7.42 15.03
CA HIS A 162 13.25 8.83 15.31
C HIS A 162 14.57 9.59 15.23
N THR A 163 14.59 10.91 15.45
CA THR A 163 15.84 11.70 15.37
C THR A 163 16.13 12.45 16.68
N VAL A 164 15.44 12.12 17.78
CA VAL A 164 15.55 12.77 19.11
C VAL A 164 15.40 14.31 19.05
N ASN A 165 14.72 14.82 18.02
CA ASN A 165 14.57 16.25 17.81
C ASN A 165 13.42 16.83 18.64
N SER A 166 13.49 18.10 19.02
CA SER A 166 12.32 18.78 19.56
C SER A 166 11.12 18.64 18.62
N ASN A 167 9.93 18.33 19.14
CA ASN A 167 8.70 18.22 18.34
C ASN A 167 8.07 19.59 17.98
N THR A 168 8.72 20.71 18.33
CA THR A 168 8.17 22.07 18.18
C THR A 168 8.71 22.84 16.98
N TYR A 169 9.49 22.22 16.09
CA TYR A 169 10.01 22.91 14.89
C TYR A 169 8.88 23.30 13.92
N ALA A 170 9.10 24.38 13.15
CA ALA A 170 8.16 24.87 12.15
C ALA A 170 8.47 24.26 10.76
N PRO A 171 7.52 24.28 9.80
CA PRO A 171 7.73 23.70 8.47
C PRO A 171 9.00 24.21 7.78
N GLY A 172 9.25 25.52 7.82
CA GLY A 172 10.43 26.14 7.21
C GLY A 172 11.78 25.76 7.85
N ASP A 173 11.77 25.06 8.97
CA ASP A 173 12.99 24.62 9.67
C ASP A 173 13.45 23.24 9.18
N VAL A 174 12.57 22.46 8.53
CA VAL A 174 12.84 21.09 8.07
C VAL A 174 14.10 21.00 7.20
N PRO A 175 14.31 21.83 6.16
CA PRO A 175 15.55 21.77 5.38
C PRO A 175 16.81 22.06 6.20
N GLY A 176 16.71 22.93 7.22
CA GLY A 176 17.82 23.22 8.12
C GLY A 176 18.14 22.04 9.03
N ILE A 177 17.12 21.34 9.52
CA ILE A 177 17.27 20.09 10.28
C ILE A 177 17.98 19.03 9.43
N LEU A 178 17.47 18.76 8.22
CA LEU A 178 18.04 17.76 7.31
C LEU A 178 19.51 18.03 6.98
N ARG A 179 19.84 19.28 6.63
CA ARG A 179 21.24 19.68 6.40
C ARG A 179 22.09 19.46 7.65
N SER A 180 21.57 19.79 8.84
CA SER A 180 22.31 19.66 10.10
C SER A 180 22.60 18.22 10.44
N ILE A 181 21.62 17.31 10.29
CA ILE A 181 21.82 15.87 10.45
C ILE A 181 22.87 15.38 9.45
N GLN A 182 22.75 15.77 8.17
CA GLN A 182 23.75 15.42 7.16
C GLN A 182 25.16 15.90 7.55
N ALA A 183 25.30 17.09 8.12
CA ALA A 183 26.60 17.60 8.54
C ALA A 183 27.15 16.96 9.79
N TYR A 184 26.29 16.61 10.73
CA TYR A 184 26.70 15.80 11.87
C TYR A 184 27.27 14.46 11.39
N HIS A 185 26.50 13.70 10.61
CA HIS A 185 26.94 12.39 10.10
C HIS A 185 28.23 12.49 9.26
N MET A 186 28.33 13.45 8.33
CA MET A 186 29.50 13.53 7.46
C MET A 186 30.73 14.11 8.15
N ASP A 187 30.58 15.18 8.91
CA ASP A 187 31.71 15.98 9.41
C ASP A 187 32.09 15.60 10.86
N SER A 188 31.15 15.05 11.65
CA SER A 188 31.41 14.54 13.01
C SER A 188 31.62 13.03 13.01
N ASN A 189 30.67 12.25 12.46
CA ASN A 189 30.77 10.78 12.47
C ASN A 189 31.72 10.25 11.37
N GLY A 190 32.04 11.08 10.37
CA GLY A 190 32.93 10.71 9.28
C GLY A 190 32.25 9.95 8.13
N TRP A 191 30.92 9.76 8.17
CA TRP A 191 30.16 8.99 7.18
C TRP A 191 30.16 9.62 5.78
N ASP A 192 29.75 8.85 4.78
CA ASP A 192 29.73 9.26 3.38
C ASP A 192 28.58 10.20 3.05
N ASP A 193 27.46 10.09 3.79
CA ASP A 193 26.26 10.91 3.65
C ASP A 193 25.40 10.82 4.92
N ILE A 194 24.20 11.38 4.90
CA ILE A 194 23.17 11.12 5.91
C ILE A 194 22.85 9.61 6.00
N GLY A 195 22.87 9.02 7.20
CA GLY A 195 22.73 7.57 7.39
C GLY A 195 21.37 6.98 7.01
N TYR A 196 20.28 7.74 7.18
CA TYR A 196 18.92 7.31 6.83
C TYR A 196 18.66 7.40 5.31
N ASN A 197 17.92 6.44 4.77
CA ASN A 197 17.50 6.49 3.36
C ASN A 197 16.42 7.56 3.14
N PHE A 198 15.49 7.70 4.08
CA PHE A 198 14.41 8.69 4.03
C PHE A 198 14.16 9.31 5.39
N LEU A 199 13.60 10.52 5.38
CA LEU A 199 13.13 11.20 6.58
C LEU A 199 11.70 11.69 6.36
N VAL A 200 10.87 11.60 7.40
CA VAL A 200 9.46 12.04 7.39
C VAL A 200 9.27 13.12 8.45
N ASP A 201 8.82 14.30 8.05
CA ASP A 201 8.55 15.38 8.99
C ASP A 201 7.13 15.32 9.59
N ARG A 202 6.93 15.98 10.74
CA ARG A 202 5.65 16.07 11.46
C ARG A 202 4.49 16.71 10.68
N PHE A 203 4.76 17.31 9.52
CA PHE A 203 3.78 17.93 8.62
C PHE A 203 3.41 17.04 7.43
N GLY A 204 4.00 15.83 7.34
CA GLY A 204 3.75 14.87 6.27
C GLY A 204 4.72 14.96 5.09
N GLY A 205 5.75 15.81 5.16
CA GLY A 205 6.77 15.85 4.11
C GLY A 205 7.68 14.62 4.17
N VAL A 206 7.85 13.94 3.04
CA VAL A 206 8.83 12.85 2.85
C VAL A 206 10.04 13.41 2.14
N TRP A 207 11.25 13.11 2.63
CA TRP A 207 12.50 13.68 2.15
C TRP A 207 13.49 12.58 1.78
N GLU A 208 14.09 12.70 0.60
CA GLU A 208 15.22 11.86 0.21
C GLU A 208 16.40 12.14 1.13
N GLY A 209 16.81 11.12 1.90
CA GLY A 209 18.03 11.09 2.69
C GLY A 209 19.18 10.62 1.81
N ARG A 210 19.75 9.45 2.11
CA ARG A 210 20.95 8.92 1.44
C ARG A 210 20.84 8.87 -0.09
N ALA A 211 21.81 9.48 -0.77
CA ALA A 211 21.75 9.77 -2.20
C ALA A 211 21.61 8.52 -3.09
N GLY A 212 20.76 8.60 -4.13
CA GLY A 212 20.64 7.57 -5.16
C GLY A 212 19.76 6.37 -4.78
N GLY A 213 19.04 6.47 -3.66
CA GLY A 213 18.28 5.38 -3.06
C GLY A 213 16.77 5.41 -3.22
N VAL A 214 16.20 6.40 -3.92
CA VAL A 214 14.74 6.58 -3.97
C VAL A 214 14.04 5.30 -4.41
N ASP A 215 14.40 4.77 -5.58
CA ASP A 215 13.86 3.55 -6.17
C ASP A 215 14.83 2.34 -6.10
N ARG A 216 16.01 2.53 -5.50
CA ARG A 216 17.08 1.51 -5.45
C ARG A 216 17.44 1.10 -4.01
N PRO A 217 18.03 -0.08 -3.78
CA PRO A 217 18.44 -0.55 -2.45
C PRO A 217 19.77 0.09 -2.03
N VAL A 218 19.84 1.43 -1.91
CA VAL A 218 21.08 2.09 -1.45
C VAL A 218 21.35 1.69 0.01
N VAL A 219 22.59 1.28 0.30
CA VAL A 219 22.97 0.85 1.65
C VAL A 219 23.02 2.07 2.56
N GLY A 220 22.38 1.98 3.73
CA GLY A 220 22.33 2.99 4.78
C GLY A 220 23.48 2.91 5.78
N ALA A 221 23.43 3.80 6.77
CA ALA A 221 24.27 3.76 7.98
C ALA A 221 23.38 4.10 9.18
N HIS A 222 22.27 3.38 9.30
CA HIS A 222 21.20 3.65 10.27
C HIS A 222 20.93 2.48 11.21
N THR A 223 21.33 1.26 10.86
CA THR A 223 21.04 0.05 11.67
C THR A 223 22.19 -0.92 11.51
N LEU A 224 23.18 -0.80 12.38
CA LEU A 224 24.42 -1.58 12.34
C LEU A 224 24.13 -3.09 12.29
N GLY A 225 24.73 -3.77 11.33
CA GLY A 225 24.52 -5.19 11.04
C GLY A 225 23.34 -5.47 10.12
N PHE A 226 22.48 -4.49 9.83
CA PHE A 226 21.31 -4.66 8.97
C PHE A 226 21.17 -3.54 7.93
N ASN A 227 22.20 -2.73 7.72
CA ASN A 227 22.21 -1.64 6.73
C ASN A 227 22.04 -2.15 5.29
N THR A 228 22.63 -3.30 4.96
CA THR A 228 22.49 -3.92 3.64
C THR A 228 21.11 -4.58 3.50
N ASN A 229 20.48 -4.39 2.33
CA ASN A 229 19.15 -4.91 1.99
C ASN A 229 17.99 -4.43 2.87
N SER A 230 18.15 -3.34 3.63
CA SER A 230 17.04 -2.68 4.32
C SER A 230 16.88 -1.23 3.86
N THR A 231 15.82 -0.57 4.32
CA THR A 231 15.65 0.88 4.16
C THR A 231 15.33 1.53 5.50
N GLY A 232 16.14 2.48 5.93
CA GLY A 232 15.96 3.26 7.15
C GLY A 232 15.13 4.51 6.91
N ILE A 233 14.04 4.66 7.68
CA ILE A 233 13.11 5.78 7.61
C ILE A 233 13.07 6.45 8.98
N ALA A 234 13.57 7.68 9.09
CA ALA A 234 13.54 8.45 10.33
C ALA A 234 12.37 9.43 10.37
N VAL A 235 11.49 9.28 11.36
CA VAL A 235 10.46 10.28 11.65
C VAL A 235 11.11 11.39 12.48
N ILE A 236 11.13 12.60 11.93
CA ILE A 236 11.81 13.74 12.57
C ILE A 236 11.04 14.13 13.84
N GLY A 237 11.69 13.99 14.99
CA GLY A 237 11.11 14.28 16.29
C GLY A 237 11.67 13.39 17.40
N ASP A 238 11.16 13.61 18.61
CA ASP A 238 11.41 12.82 19.81
C ASP A 238 10.11 12.10 20.19
N PHE A 239 10.12 10.79 20.01
CA PHE A 239 8.97 9.92 20.27
C PHE A 239 9.23 8.96 21.42
N THR A 240 10.14 9.31 22.33
CA THR A 240 10.42 8.55 23.56
C THR A 240 9.12 8.27 24.31
N SER A 241 8.28 9.30 24.50
CA SER A 241 6.94 9.16 25.08
C SER A 241 5.80 9.68 24.19
N ALA A 242 6.09 10.63 23.30
CA ALA A 242 5.09 11.20 22.40
C ALA A 242 4.83 10.28 21.20
N GLN A 243 3.59 10.27 20.71
CA GLN A 243 3.25 9.61 19.44
C GLN A 243 3.60 10.51 18.26
N ALA A 244 3.97 9.90 17.12
CA ALA A 244 4.09 10.63 15.86
C ALA A 244 2.71 11.09 15.37
N PRO A 245 2.59 12.30 14.80
CA PRO A 245 1.33 12.81 14.29
C PRO A 245 0.74 11.91 13.19
N PRO A 246 -0.59 11.77 13.09
CA PRO A 246 -1.23 10.92 12.08
C PRO A 246 -0.78 11.22 10.64
N VAL A 247 -0.54 12.49 10.30
CA VAL A 247 -0.08 12.88 8.95
C VAL A 247 1.34 12.36 8.64
N ALA A 248 2.21 12.27 9.65
CA ALA A 248 3.55 11.70 9.47
C ALA A 248 3.48 10.17 9.35
N ILE A 249 2.60 9.52 10.13
CA ILE A 249 2.35 8.08 10.02
C ILE A 249 1.78 7.71 8.65
N ASP A 250 0.85 8.49 8.12
CA ASP A 250 0.27 8.29 6.79
C ASP A 250 1.34 8.42 5.68
N SER A 251 2.15 9.47 5.72
CA SER A 251 3.27 9.65 4.78
C SER A 251 4.32 8.54 4.88
N ALA A 252 4.66 8.09 6.10
CA ALA A 252 5.55 6.95 6.30
C ALA A 252 4.94 5.66 5.74
N ALA A 253 3.64 5.43 5.95
CA ALA A 253 2.95 4.26 5.42
C ALA A 253 2.92 4.22 3.89
N GLN A 254 2.62 5.35 3.23
CA GLN A 254 2.67 5.47 1.77
C GLN A 254 4.08 5.18 1.23
N LEU A 255 5.12 5.74 1.87
CA LEU A 255 6.52 5.47 1.53
C LEU A 255 6.88 3.98 1.68
N ILE A 256 6.52 3.36 2.79
CA ILE A 256 6.83 1.96 3.09
C ILE A 256 6.10 1.03 2.11
N GLY A 257 4.79 1.20 1.94
CA GLY A 257 3.98 0.37 1.05
C GLY A 257 4.51 0.39 -0.38
N TRP A 258 4.89 1.58 -0.85
CA TRP A 258 5.57 1.75 -2.13
C TRP A 258 6.95 1.08 -2.17
N LYS A 259 7.85 1.46 -1.26
CA LYS A 259 9.27 1.07 -1.28
C LYS A 259 9.45 -0.44 -1.14
N LEU A 260 8.68 -1.07 -0.25
CA LEU A 260 8.66 -2.53 -0.08
C LEU A 260 7.92 -3.22 -1.25
N GLY A 261 6.90 -2.56 -1.81
CA GLY A 261 6.21 -2.99 -3.02
C GLY A 261 7.13 -3.15 -4.24
N LEU A 262 8.15 -2.30 -4.40
CA LEU A 262 9.16 -2.42 -5.47
C LEU A 262 9.89 -3.78 -5.47
N SER A 263 9.97 -4.42 -4.30
CA SER A 263 10.64 -5.71 -4.11
C SER A 263 9.67 -6.85 -3.73
N GLY A 264 8.35 -6.59 -3.77
CA GLY A 264 7.33 -7.58 -3.41
C GLY A 264 7.31 -7.97 -1.93
N VAL A 265 7.85 -7.14 -1.04
CA VAL A 265 7.90 -7.37 0.41
C VAL A 265 6.62 -6.84 1.05
N ASP A 266 5.95 -7.67 1.85
CA ASP A 266 4.71 -7.34 2.55
C ASP A 266 4.99 -6.48 3.78
N PRO A 267 4.50 -5.23 3.88
CA PRO A 267 4.79 -4.39 5.04
C PRO A 267 4.32 -4.96 6.39
N ALA A 268 3.35 -5.88 6.40
CA ALA A 268 2.90 -6.56 7.62
C ALA A 268 3.52 -7.96 7.80
N GLY A 269 4.41 -8.36 6.90
CA GLY A 269 5.10 -9.64 6.92
C GLY A 269 6.28 -9.69 7.90
N THR A 270 7.03 -10.77 7.78
CA THR A 270 8.30 -10.99 8.50
C THR A 270 9.33 -11.57 7.55
N THR A 271 10.58 -11.16 7.70
CA THR A 271 11.71 -11.67 6.94
C THR A 271 12.80 -12.18 7.89
N VAL A 272 13.66 -13.05 7.38
CA VAL A 272 14.87 -13.49 8.09
C VAL A 272 16.04 -12.71 7.53
N MET A 273 16.56 -11.78 8.31
CA MET A 273 17.79 -11.05 7.99
C MET A 273 18.97 -11.75 8.66
N THR A 274 20.14 -11.72 8.03
CA THR A 274 21.37 -12.18 8.67
C THR A 274 22.12 -10.98 9.19
N SER A 275 22.47 -10.97 10.49
CA SER A 275 23.30 -9.93 11.06
C SER A 275 24.65 -9.86 10.34
N GLY A 276 24.95 -8.73 9.71
CA GLY A 276 26.21 -8.46 9.05
C GLY A 276 27.32 -8.08 10.02
N ASP A 277 27.01 -7.82 11.29
CA ASP A 277 27.91 -7.21 12.25
C ASP A 277 27.64 -7.63 13.71
N SER A 278 28.72 -7.85 14.49
CA SER A 278 28.61 -8.27 15.89
C SER A 278 28.35 -7.11 16.87
N GLY A 279 28.30 -5.86 16.40
CA GLY A 279 27.89 -4.70 17.18
C GLY A 279 26.37 -4.54 17.31
N SER A 280 25.57 -5.32 16.57
CA SER A 280 24.13 -5.41 16.79
C SER A 280 23.80 -6.27 18.03
N ARG A 281 22.51 -6.48 18.32
CA ARG A 281 22.06 -7.42 19.36
C ARG A 281 22.41 -8.88 19.04
N TRP A 282 22.83 -9.16 17.81
CA TRP A 282 23.02 -10.50 17.27
C TRP A 282 24.44 -10.65 16.69
N PRO A 283 25.20 -11.70 17.06
CA PRO A 283 26.52 -11.95 16.48
C PRO A 283 26.46 -12.00 14.94
N GLN A 284 27.54 -11.56 14.29
CA GLN A 284 27.65 -11.63 12.83
C GLN A 284 27.37 -13.06 12.32
N GLY A 285 26.59 -13.16 11.25
CA GLY A 285 26.15 -14.43 10.66
C GLY A 285 24.89 -15.02 11.29
N THR A 286 24.35 -14.41 12.35
CA THR A 286 23.11 -14.90 13.00
C THR A 286 21.88 -14.59 12.15
N PRO A 287 21.05 -15.57 11.77
CA PRO A 287 19.75 -15.34 11.16
C PRO A 287 18.74 -14.87 12.22
N VAL A 288 18.08 -13.75 11.96
CA VAL A 288 17.14 -13.08 12.86
C VAL A 288 15.83 -12.87 12.13
N ARG A 289 14.73 -13.35 12.70
CA ARG A 289 13.39 -13.07 12.18
C ARG A 289 12.92 -11.72 12.70
N LEU A 290 12.66 -10.80 11.78
CA LEU A 290 12.19 -9.44 12.06
C LEU A 290 10.87 -9.21 11.33
N ASN A 291 10.08 -8.24 11.81
CA ASN A 291 8.96 -7.75 11.02
C ASN A 291 9.50 -6.98 9.82
N ASP A 292 8.82 -7.05 8.68
CA ASP A 292 9.25 -6.35 7.44
C ASP A 292 9.24 -4.82 7.60
N VAL A 293 8.57 -4.32 8.65
CA VAL A 293 8.76 -2.97 9.21
C VAL A 293 9.09 -3.11 10.68
N SER A 294 10.34 -2.90 11.07
CA SER A 294 10.80 -3.04 12.46
C SER A 294 11.26 -1.71 13.03
N GLY A 295 11.24 -1.55 14.36
CA GLY A 295 11.90 -0.42 15.02
C GLY A 295 13.39 -0.65 15.09
N HIS A 296 14.19 0.42 15.22
CA HIS A 296 15.64 0.28 15.38
C HIS A 296 16.03 -0.64 16.55
N ARG A 297 15.36 -0.48 17.71
CA ARG A 297 15.52 -1.32 18.91
C ARG A 297 15.28 -2.82 18.73
N ASP A 298 14.62 -3.23 17.64
CA ASP A 298 14.43 -4.66 17.34
C ASP A 298 15.76 -5.32 16.91
N ALA A 299 16.72 -4.54 16.41
CA ALA A 299 18.01 -5.00 15.92
C ALA A 299 19.21 -4.56 16.78
N ASN A 300 19.16 -3.36 17.37
CA ASN A 300 20.30 -2.72 18.06
C ASN A 300 19.99 -2.33 19.52
N TYR A 301 21.02 -1.99 20.29
CA TYR A 301 20.91 -1.63 21.71
C TYR A 301 20.61 -0.13 21.87
N THR A 302 19.39 0.26 21.49
CA THR A 302 18.93 1.65 21.44
C THR A 302 17.49 1.76 21.90
N ASP A 303 17.09 2.93 22.40
CA ASP A 303 15.68 3.24 22.63
C ASP A 303 14.97 3.71 21.34
N CYS A 304 15.66 3.97 20.24
CA CYS A 304 15.07 4.37 18.97
C CYS A 304 14.07 3.29 18.45
N PRO A 305 12.85 3.63 17.97
CA PRO A 305 12.31 4.96 17.66
C PRO A 305 11.55 5.65 18.81
N GLY A 306 11.78 5.26 20.07
CA GLY A 306 11.03 5.71 21.24
C GLY A 306 9.71 4.98 21.44
N ASP A 307 9.19 4.90 22.67
CA ASP A 307 8.04 4.05 23.00
C ASP A 307 6.75 4.52 22.33
N GLY A 308 6.59 5.83 22.16
CA GLY A 308 5.40 6.41 21.53
C GLY A 308 5.27 6.01 20.05
N LEU A 309 6.35 6.12 19.27
CA LEU A 309 6.36 5.71 17.86
C LEU A 309 6.47 4.18 17.72
N TYR A 310 7.22 3.51 18.59
CA TYR A 310 7.29 2.04 18.59
C TYR A 310 5.90 1.41 18.81
N GLY A 311 5.10 1.98 19.71
CA GLY A 311 3.71 1.58 19.94
C GLY A 311 2.79 1.76 18.71
N GLN A 312 3.16 2.60 17.74
CA GLN A 312 2.41 2.82 16.50
C GLN A 312 2.80 1.83 15.38
N LEU A 313 3.90 1.08 15.51
CA LEU A 313 4.39 0.20 14.45
C LEU A 313 3.38 -0.85 13.96
N PRO A 314 2.57 -1.51 14.82
CA PRO A 314 1.54 -2.43 14.34
C PRO A 314 0.50 -1.75 13.43
N GLY A 315 0.07 -0.53 13.79
CA GLY A 315 -0.84 0.27 12.96
C GLY A 315 -0.19 0.73 11.66
N LEU A 316 1.07 1.17 11.73
CA LEU A 316 1.86 1.57 10.57
C LEU A 316 2.02 0.43 9.55
N ARG A 317 2.30 -0.80 9.99
CA ARG A 317 2.38 -1.99 9.11
C ARG A 317 1.09 -2.22 8.33
N ASN A 318 -0.04 -2.18 9.04
CA ASN A 318 -1.35 -2.37 8.42
C ASN A 318 -1.69 -1.26 7.43
N LEU A 319 -1.38 0.00 7.78
CA LEU A 319 -1.59 1.13 6.90
C LEU A 319 -0.67 1.05 5.66
N ALA A 320 0.61 0.72 5.85
CA ALA A 320 1.56 0.54 4.74
C ALA A 320 1.13 -0.60 3.80
N ARG A 321 0.60 -1.69 4.35
CA ARG A 321 0.03 -2.79 3.56
C ARG A 321 -1.18 -2.36 2.74
N SER A 322 -1.97 -1.38 3.19
CA SER A 322 -3.06 -0.81 2.38
C SER A 322 -2.57 -0.09 1.12
N TYR A 323 -1.30 0.32 1.10
CA TYR A 323 -0.60 0.90 -0.04
C TYR A 323 0.25 -0.12 -0.83
N TRP A 324 0.17 -1.41 -0.52
CA TRP A 324 0.98 -2.49 -1.11
C TRP A 324 0.30 -3.19 -2.30
N ALA A 325 1.08 -3.55 -3.34
CA ALA A 325 0.71 -3.79 -4.75
C ALA A 325 -0.44 -4.79 -5.06
N PRO A 326 -1.14 -4.63 -6.22
CA PRO A 326 -2.26 -5.49 -6.66
C PRO A 326 -1.85 -6.92 -7.05
N ILE A 327 -2.83 -7.82 -7.18
CA ILE A 327 -2.63 -9.12 -7.83
C ILE A 327 -2.41 -8.88 -9.33
N LEU A 328 -1.24 -9.25 -9.86
CA LEU A 328 -0.99 -9.23 -11.29
C LEU A 328 -1.65 -10.44 -11.96
N ALA A 329 -2.87 -10.24 -12.45
CA ALA A 329 -3.69 -11.27 -13.06
C ALA A 329 -3.09 -11.83 -14.36
N TYR A 330 -2.27 -11.07 -15.08
CA TYR A 330 -1.61 -11.47 -16.33
C TYR A 330 -0.20 -10.88 -16.43
N PRO A 331 0.65 -11.31 -17.37
CA PRO A 331 2.00 -10.78 -17.51
C PRO A 331 2.02 -9.24 -17.55
N PRO A 332 3.00 -8.57 -16.93
CA PRO A 332 3.02 -7.10 -16.79
C PRO A 332 3.00 -6.30 -18.10
N GLY A 333 3.24 -6.93 -19.26
CA GLY A 333 3.12 -6.32 -20.58
C GLY A 333 1.72 -6.41 -21.21
N PHE A 334 0.82 -7.22 -20.65
CA PHE A 334 -0.54 -7.36 -21.15
C PHE A 334 -1.35 -6.10 -20.84
N ARG A 335 -2.05 -5.57 -21.85
CA ARG A 335 -2.85 -4.33 -21.77
C ARG A 335 -4.27 -4.52 -22.29
N GLY A 336 -4.72 -5.76 -22.44
CA GLY A 336 -6.03 -6.09 -23.02
C GLY A 336 -7.22 -5.83 -22.11
N GLY A 337 -6.98 -5.58 -20.82
CA GLY A 337 -8.02 -5.46 -19.78
C GLY A 337 -8.35 -6.79 -19.11
N VAL A 338 -8.93 -6.70 -17.91
CA VAL A 338 -9.26 -7.87 -17.08
C VAL A 338 -10.73 -7.84 -16.68
N PHE A 339 -11.41 -8.96 -16.91
CA PHE A 339 -12.67 -9.26 -16.23
C PHE A 339 -12.38 -10.02 -14.94
N THR A 340 -13.14 -9.73 -13.88
CA THR A 340 -13.00 -10.39 -12.59
C THR A 340 -14.38 -10.85 -12.09
N ALA A 341 -14.40 -11.99 -11.41
CA ALA A 341 -15.51 -12.53 -10.67
C ALA A 341 -14.96 -13.16 -9.38
N ALA A 342 -15.81 -13.45 -8.41
CA ALA A 342 -15.42 -14.20 -7.21
C ALA A 342 -16.40 -15.32 -6.89
N GLY A 343 -15.92 -16.39 -6.27
CA GLY A 343 -16.77 -17.51 -5.84
C GLY A 343 -16.02 -18.44 -4.90
N ALA A 344 -16.75 -19.20 -4.09
CA ALA A 344 -16.20 -20.20 -3.18
C ALA A 344 -15.86 -21.48 -3.93
N LEU A 345 -14.67 -21.53 -4.54
CA LEU A 345 -14.19 -22.62 -5.38
C LEU A 345 -13.47 -23.71 -4.58
N THR A 346 -12.91 -23.36 -3.42
CA THR A 346 -12.14 -24.28 -2.56
C THR A 346 -12.95 -24.85 -1.39
N GLY A 347 -14.02 -24.15 -0.99
CA GLY A 347 -14.85 -24.52 0.16
C GLY A 347 -14.22 -24.20 1.52
N ASP A 348 -13.22 -23.30 1.56
CA ASP A 348 -12.53 -22.89 2.80
C ASP A 348 -13.24 -21.77 3.58
N GLY A 349 -14.44 -21.37 3.12
CA GLY A 349 -15.21 -20.27 3.70
C GLY A 349 -14.84 -18.89 3.16
N ARG A 350 -13.91 -18.79 2.20
CA ARG A 350 -13.56 -17.59 1.47
C ARG A 350 -13.91 -17.74 -0.01
N THR A 351 -14.00 -16.62 -0.71
CA THR A 351 -14.17 -16.61 -2.16
C THR A 351 -12.83 -16.41 -2.87
N GLU A 352 -12.51 -17.27 -3.83
CA GLU A 352 -11.39 -17.09 -4.75
C GLU A 352 -11.68 -16.01 -5.79
N VAL A 353 -10.60 -15.44 -6.36
CA VAL A 353 -10.67 -14.49 -7.47
C VAL A 353 -10.52 -15.26 -8.79
N VAL A 354 -11.49 -15.13 -9.68
CA VAL A 354 -11.43 -15.64 -11.05
C VAL A 354 -11.22 -14.47 -11.99
N THR A 355 -10.22 -14.55 -12.86
CA THR A 355 -9.93 -13.51 -13.86
C THR A 355 -10.05 -14.07 -15.26
N GLY A 356 -10.59 -13.26 -16.17
CA GLY A 356 -10.62 -13.50 -17.61
C GLY A 356 -9.86 -12.42 -18.36
N ALA A 357 -8.95 -12.83 -19.26
CA ALA A 357 -8.25 -11.89 -20.11
C ALA A 357 -9.20 -11.38 -21.19
N ASP A 358 -9.25 -10.08 -21.42
CA ASP A 358 -10.06 -9.49 -22.49
C ASP A 358 -9.25 -9.43 -23.81
N SER A 359 -9.35 -8.34 -24.57
CA SER A 359 -8.82 -8.27 -25.93
C SER A 359 -7.32 -8.57 -26.03
N GLY A 360 -6.95 -9.54 -26.87
CA GLY A 360 -5.55 -9.88 -27.18
C GLY A 360 -4.84 -10.76 -26.15
N GLY A 361 -5.51 -11.16 -25.05
CA GLY A 361 -4.93 -12.05 -24.04
C GLY A 361 -5.18 -13.54 -24.29
N GLY A 362 -5.93 -13.85 -25.35
CA GLY A 362 -6.54 -15.17 -25.53
C GLY A 362 -7.69 -15.39 -24.53
N PRO A 363 -8.43 -16.51 -24.63
CA PRO A 363 -9.52 -16.82 -23.69
C PRO A 363 -8.97 -17.42 -22.39
N GLN A 364 -7.93 -16.79 -21.82
CA GLN A 364 -7.22 -17.30 -20.65
C GLN A 364 -7.98 -16.96 -19.36
N VAL A 365 -8.33 -17.99 -18.61
CA VAL A 365 -8.88 -17.90 -17.26
C VAL A 365 -7.77 -18.23 -16.26
N ARG A 366 -7.68 -17.44 -15.20
CA ARG A 366 -6.79 -17.71 -14.06
C ARG A 366 -7.58 -17.60 -12.76
N VAL A 367 -7.24 -18.46 -11.81
CA VAL A 367 -7.86 -18.49 -10.48
C VAL A 367 -6.78 -18.19 -9.46
N PHE A 368 -7.10 -17.33 -8.50
CA PHE A 368 -6.21 -16.94 -7.42
C PHE A 368 -6.91 -17.10 -6.07
N THR A 369 -6.12 -17.44 -5.07
CA THR A 369 -6.49 -17.11 -3.69
C THR A 369 -6.66 -15.59 -3.55
N PRO A 370 -7.44 -15.12 -2.57
CA PRO A 370 -7.51 -13.69 -2.23
C PRO A 370 -6.15 -13.03 -1.98
N GLN A 371 -5.19 -13.80 -1.48
CA GLN A 371 -3.82 -13.35 -1.21
C GLN A 371 -2.97 -13.23 -2.48
N GLY A 372 -3.45 -13.69 -3.64
CA GLY A 372 -2.77 -13.58 -4.93
C GLY A 372 -1.96 -14.81 -5.34
N ALA A 373 -1.98 -15.91 -4.56
CA ALA A 373 -1.41 -17.18 -5.00
C ALA A 373 -2.27 -17.77 -6.13
N ALA A 374 -1.65 -18.10 -7.26
CA ALA A 374 -2.34 -18.71 -8.40
C ALA A 374 -2.70 -20.17 -8.08
N LEU A 375 -3.97 -20.52 -8.25
CA LEU A 375 -4.52 -21.85 -8.04
C LEU A 375 -4.61 -22.65 -9.35
N SER A 376 -5.03 -21.99 -10.43
CA SER A 376 -5.14 -22.62 -11.74
C SER A 376 -5.05 -21.63 -12.89
N THR A 377 -4.73 -22.15 -14.07
CA THR A 377 -4.73 -21.42 -15.34
C THR A 377 -5.16 -22.35 -16.46
N PHE A 378 -6.06 -21.89 -17.33
CA PHE A 378 -6.51 -22.65 -18.49
C PHE A 378 -7.07 -21.74 -19.58
N PHE A 379 -7.24 -22.27 -20.79
CA PHE A 379 -7.95 -21.57 -21.87
C PHE A 379 -9.38 -22.10 -21.96
N ALA A 380 -10.37 -21.22 -21.82
CA ALA A 380 -11.78 -21.60 -21.88
C ALA A 380 -12.26 -21.95 -23.30
N TYR A 381 -11.63 -21.33 -24.31
CA TYR A 381 -11.88 -21.52 -25.73
C TYR A 381 -10.56 -21.81 -26.47
N ALA A 382 -10.60 -21.87 -27.80
CA ALA A 382 -9.40 -22.12 -28.60
C ALA A 382 -8.29 -21.08 -28.28
N PRO A 383 -7.05 -21.47 -27.96
CA PRO A 383 -6.02 -20.54 -27.47
C PRO A 383 -5.72 -19.35 -28.42
N GLN A 384 -5.89 -19.54 -29.73
CA GLN A 384 -5.71 -18.49 -30.74
C GLN A 384 -6.86 -17.46 -30.78
N PHE A 385 -7.95 -17.67 -30.06
CA PHE A 385 -9.10 -16.76 -30.05
C PHE A 385 -8.78 -15.49 -29.25
N GLY A 386 -8.46 -14.40 -29.94
CA GLY A 386 -8.06 -13.13 -29.32
C GLY A 386 -9.19 -12.27 -28.75
N GLY A 387 -10.45 -12.70 -28.82
CA GLY A 387 -11.61 -11.91 -28.34
C GLY A 387 -11.76 -11.88 -26.82
N GLY A 388 -10.97 -12.67 -26.10
CA GLY A 388 -10.98 -12.73 -24.63
C GLY A 388 -12.12 -13.55 -24.06
N VAL A 389 -12.27 -13.49 -22.74
CA VAL A 389 -13.25 -14.28 -21.97
C VAL A 389 -13.84 -13.45 -20.83
N ARG A 390 -15.16 -13.55 -20.67
CA ARG A 390 -15.91 -13.02 -19.52
C ARG A 390 -16.13 -14.16 -18.54
N VAL A 391 -16.01 -13.86 -17.26
CA VAL A 391 -16.05 -14.87 -16.18
C VAL A 391 -17.15 -14.53 -15.18
N ALA A 392 -17.78 -15.57 -14.65
CA ALA A 392 -18.70 -15.54 -13.52
C ALA A 392 -18.57 -16.87 -12.75
N THR A 393 -19.27 -16.99 -11.64
CA THR A 393 -19.30 -18.19 -10.80
C THR A 393 -20.75 -18.55 -10.47
N ALA A 394 -21.00 -19.82 -10.14
CA ALA A 394 -22.32 -20.33 -9.78
C ALA A 394 -22.21 -21.65 -9.00
N ARG A 395 -23.06 -21.86 -7.99
CA ARG A 395 -23.19 -23.13 -7.29
C ARG A 395 -24.26 -24.00 -7.95
N PHE A 396 -23.84 -24.94 -8.79
CA PHE A 396 -24.78 -25.81 -9.49
C PHE A 396 -25.29 -26.97 -8.63
N VAL A 397 -26.43 -27.56 -9.05
CA VAL A 397 -27.00 -28.74 -8.40
C VAL A 397 -25.99 -29.87 -8.37
N GLY A 398 -25.76 -30.41 -7.17
CA GLY A 398 -24.85 -31.55 -6.96
C GLY A 398 -23.38 -31.16 -6.75
N THR A 399 -23.04 -29.86 -6.74
CA THR A 399 -21.70 -29.39 -6.34
C THR A 399 -21.71 -28.85 -4.91
N THR A 400 -20.58 -28.99 -4.22
CA THR A 400 -20.37 -28.41 -2.88
C THR A 400 -19.64 -27.07 -2.92
N VAL A 401 -19.01 -26.76 -4.06
CA VAL A 401 -18.27 -25.54 -4.35
C VAL A 401 -18.78 -24.92 -5.64
N ASP A 402 -18.50 -23.64 -5.83
CA ASP A 402 -18.88 -22.91 -7.03
C ASP A 402 -18.12 -23.45 -8.24
N GLN A 403 -18.74 -23.30 -9.40
CA GLN A 403 -18.16 -23.61 -10.70
C GLN A 403 -17.94 -22.31 -11.46
N ILE A 404 -17.01 -22.33 -12.43
CA ILE A 404 -16.69 -21.18 -13.26
C ILE A 404 -17.58 -21.19 -14.50
N ILE A 405 -18.26 -20.08 -14.77
CA ILE A 405 -18.97 -19.83 -16.03
C ILE A 405 -18.11 -18.92 -16.88
N THR A 406 -17.96 -19.25 -18.16
CA THR A 406 -17.26 -18.41 -19.13
C THR A 406 -18.17 -18.03 -20.29
N GLY A 407 -18.07 -16.78 -20.72
CA GLY A 407 -18.66 -16.26 -21.96
C GLY A 407 -17.58 -15.86 -22.95
N ALA A 408 -17.72 -16.26 -24.22
CA ALA A 408 -16.78 -15.86 -25.26
C ALA A 408 -16.91 -14.37 -25.55
N GLY A 409 -15.77 -13.69 -25.72
CA GLY A 409 -15.75 -12.29 -26.13
C GLY A 409 -16.10 -12.07 -27.60
N PRO A 410 -15.92 -10.83 -28.13
CA PRO A 410 -16.26 -10.52 -29.51
C PRO A 410 -15.46 -11.38 -30.50
N GLY A 411 -16.13 -11.87 -31.54
CA GLY A 411 -15.59 -12.80 -32.53
C GLY A 411 -15.69 -14.29 -32.16
N GLY A 412 -16.00 -14.63 -30.91
CA GLY A 412 -16.10 -16.04 -30.45
C GLY A 412 -17.48 -16.67 -30.58
N GLY A 413 -18.46 -15.90 -31.07
CA GLY A 413 -19.87 -16.26 -30.97
C GLY A 413 -20.42 -16.11 -29.55
N PRO A 414 -21.72 -16.30 -29.33
CA PRO A 414 -22.32 -16.24 -27.99
C PRO A 414 -22.12 -17.56 -27.23
N GLN A 415 -20.92 -18.14 -27.27
CA GLN A 415 -20.65 -19.44 -26.66
C GLN A 415 -20.47 -19.30 -25.14
N VAL A 416 -21.21 -20.10 -24.39
CA VAL A 416 -21.08 -20.24 -22.94
C VAL A 416 -20.49 -21.62 -22.64
N ARG A 417 -19.56 -21.66 -21.68
CA ARG A 417 -19.00 -22.90 -21.14
C ARG A 417 -18.92 -22.83 -19.64
N THR A 418 -18.97 -23.99 -18.99
CA THR A 418 -18.78 -24.11 -17.54
C THR A 418 -17.62 -25.04 -17.22
N PHE A 419 -16.91 -24.76 -16.13
CA PHE A 419 -15.72 -25.48 -15.71
C PHE A 419 -15.69 -25.64 -14.19
N ASN A 420 -15.03 -26.68 -13.70
CA ASN A 420 -14.55 -26.68 -12.32
C ASN A 420 -13.31 -25.77 -12.16
N MET A 421 -12.82 -25.60 -10.92
CA MET A 421 -11.66 -24.73 -10.64
C MET A 421 -10.38 -25.14 -11.38
N ASN A 422 -10.26 -26.39 -11.80
CA ASN A 422 -9.09 -26.93 -12.50
C ASN A 422 -9.21 -26.81 -14.03
N GLY A 423 -10.25 -26.16 -14.55
CA GLY A 423 -10.47 -25.98 -15.98
C GLY A 423 -11.01 -27.23 -16.69
N GLN A 424 -11.56 -28.20 -15.95
CA GLN A 424 -12.27 -29.33 -16.58
C GLN A 424 -13.67 -28.88 -17.01
N PRO A 425 -14.05 -29.04 -18.29
CA PRO A 425 -15.33 -28.58 -18.80
C PRO A 425 -16.49 -29.44 -18.33
N ASN A 426 -17.62 -28.80 -18.01
CA ASN A 426 -18.87 -29.45 -17.63
C ASN A 426 -19.93 -29.34 -18.76
N THR A 427 -20.17 -28.13 -19.29
CA THR A 427 -21.21 -27.88 -20.30
C THR A 427 -20.75 -26.84 -21.31
N SER A 428 -21.27 -26.92 -22.54
CA SER A 428 -20.98 -25.97 -23.63
C SER A 428 -22.21 -25.79 -24.53
N PHE A 429 -22.65 -24.56 -24.74
CA PHE A 429 -23.77 -24.23 -25.62
C PHE A 429 -23.65 -22.81 -26.18
N TYR A 430 -24.48 -22.47 -27.18
CA TYR A 430 -24.61 -21.10 -27.68
C TYR A 430 -25.85 -20.44 -27.07
N ALA A 431 -25.64 -19.35 -26.32
CA ALA A 431 -26.72 -18.62 -25.66
C ALA A 431 -27.57 -17.79 -26.62
N TYR A 432 -27.07 -17.48 -27.81
CA TYR A 432 -27.80 -16.78 -28.88
C TYR A 432 -27.52 -17.47 -30.22
N GLY A 433 -28.00 -16.91 -31.34
CA GLY A 433 -27.68 -17.47 -32.67
C GLY A 433 -26.17 -17.59 -32.87
N SER A 434 -25.68 -18.77 -33.26
CA SER A 434 -24.24 -19.08 -33.29
C SER A 434 -23.42 -18.16 -34.21
N GLY A 435 -24.05 -17.56 -35.23
CA GLY A 435 -23.44 -16.57 -36.12
C GLY A 435 -23.32 -15.16 -35.54
N PHE A 436 -23.83 -14.89 -34.33
CA PHE A 436 -23.76 -13.57 -33.70
C PHE A 436 -22.34 -13.30 -33.16
N PRO A 437 -21.59 -12.31 -33.68
CA PRO A 437 -20.17 -12.14 -33.33
C PRO A 437 -19.94 -11.31 -32.06
N GLY A 438 -20.98 -10.73 -31.44
CA GLY A 438 -20.81 -9.80 -30.32
C GLY A 438 -20.29 -10.42 -29.02
N GLY A 439 -20.26 -11.75 -28.93
CA GLY A 439 -19.94 -12.47 -27.71
C GLY A 439 -21.10 -12.48 -26.72
N VAL A 440 -20.81 -12.82 -25.47
CA VAL A 440 -21.80 -12.96 -24.40
C VAL A 440 -21.24 -12.57 -23.03
N TYR A 441 -22.03 -11.86 -22.24
CA TYR A 441 -21.80 -11.65 -20.80
C TYR A 441 -22.53 -12.73 -20.01
N VAL A 442 -21.96 -13.15 -18.89
CA VAL A 442 -22.45 -14.27 -18.08
C VAL A 442 -22.55 -13.88 -16.61
N ALA A 443 -23.51 -14.47 -15.90
CA ALA A 443 -23.68 -14.41 -14.45
C ALA A 443 -24.27 -15.74 -13.95
N GLY A 444 -24.06 -16.02 -12.67
CA GLY A 444 -24.75 -17.08 -11.92
C GLY A 444 -25.69 -16.48 -10.88
N GLY A 445 -26.77 -17.19 -10.58
CA GLY A 445 -27.65 -16.86 -9.45
C GLY A 445 -28.90 -17.74 -9.43
N ASN A 446 -29.47 -17.93 -8.24
CA ASN A 446 -30.67 -18.72 -8.02
C ASN A 446 -31.92 -17.87 -8.20
N VAL A 447 -32.37 -17.73 -9.45
CA VAL A 447 -33.46 -16.81 -9.83
C VAL A 447 -34.83 -17.48 -9.84
N ASP A 448 -34.89 -18.82 -9.85
CA ASP A 448 -36.14 -19.56 -9.76
C ASP A 448 -36.49 -20.00 -8.32
N GLY A 449 -35.51 -19.98 -7.41
CA GLY A 449 -35.62 -20.37 -6.01
C GLY A 449 -35.59 -21.88 -5.78
N LEU A 450 -35.20 -22.66 -6.78
CA LEU A 450 -34.96 -24.09 -6.65
C LEU A 450 -33.50 -24.33 -6.21
N PRO A 451 -33.13 -25.58 -5.84
CA PRO A 451 -31.74 -25.87 -5.54
C PRO A 451 -30.85 -25.63 -6.75
N GLY A 452 -29.72 -24.95 -6.53
CA GLY A 452 -28.69 -24.66 -7.52
C GLY A 452 -28.93 -23.37 -8.29
N ASP A 453 -27.86 -22.79 -8.78
CA ASP A 453 -27.89 -21.52 -9.51
C ASP A 453 -28.15 -21.73 -11.01
N GLU A 454 -28.85 -20.78 -11.63
CA GLU A 454 -29.02 -20.67 -13.07
C GLU A 454 -27.85 -19.94 -13.72
N ILE A 455 -27.73 -20.12 -15.05
CA ILE A 455 -26.82 -19.34 -15.90
C ILE A 455 -27.64 -18.22 -16.56
N ILE A 456 -27.28 -16.98 -16.28
CA ILE A 456 -27.89 -15.79 -16.87
C ILE A 456 -26.91 -15.22 -17.88
N THR A 457 -27.43 -14.84 -19.05
CA THR A 457 -26.59 -14.30 -20.11
C THR A 457 -27.17 -13.01 -20.67
N GLY A 458 -26.29 -12.08 -21.03
CA GLY A 458 -26.63 -10.87 -21.77
C GLY A 458 -25.91 -10.85 -23.12
N ALA A 459 -26.61 -10.49 -24.19
CA ALA A 459 -26.00 -10.37 -25.51
C ALA A 459 -24.90 -9.29 -25.51
N GLY A 460 -23.77 -9.58 -26.15
CA GLY A 460 -22.69 -8.61 -26.35
C GLY A 460 -23.05 -7.49 -27.32
N SER A 461 -22.07 -6.64 -27.65
CA SER A 461 -22.27 -5.50 -28.55
C SER A 461 -22.69 -5.93 -29.97
N GLY A 462 -23.55 -5.13 -30.61
CA GLY A 462 -24.16 -5.42 -31.91
C GLY A 462 -25.38 -6.34 -31.85
N GLY A 463 -25.67 -6.96 -30.69
CA GLY A 463 -26.90 -7.71 -30.44
C GLY A 463 -27.98 -6.81 -29.86
N GLY A 464 -29.26 -7.21 -29.98
CA GLY A 464 -30.33 -6.57 -29.22
C GLY A 464 -30.15 -6.77 -27.71
N PRO A 465 -30.85 -6.01 -26.85
CA PRO A 465 -30.62 -6.01 -25.40
C PRO A 465 -31.27 -7.20 -24.70
N HIS A 466 -31.06 -8.39 -25.25
CA HIS A 466 -31.69 -9.64 -24.85
C HIS A 466 -30.90 -10.25 -23.69
N VAL A 467 -31.65 -10.64 -22.66
CA VAL A 467 -31.20 -11.47 -21.55
C VAL A 467 -31.83 -12.84 -21.71
N ARG A 468 -31.09 -13.91 -21.45
CA ARG A 468 -31.59 -15.29 -21.46
C ARG A 468 -31.10 -16.05 -20.23
N ILE A 469 -31.96 -16.91 -19.71
CA ILE A 469 -31.72 -17.70 -18.50
C ILE A 469 -31.74 -19.18 -18.88
N PHE A 470 -30.76 -19.92 -18.36
CA PHE A 470 -30.55 -21.33 -18.64
C PHE A 470 -30.30 -22.10 -17.36
N ARG A 471 -30.66 -23.38 -17.37
CA ARG A 471 -30.17 -24.34 -16.38
C ARG A 471 -28.70 -24.66 -16.65
N GLN A 472 -28.06 -25.32 -15.67
CA GLN A 472 -26.67 -25.76 -15.77
C GLN A 472 -26.36 -26.62 -17.02
N ASP A 473 -27.35 -27.33 -17.57
CA ASP A 473 -27.22 -28.17 -18.77
C ASP A 473 -27.37 -27.39 -20.10
N GLY A 474 -27.64 -26.09 -20.04
CA GLY A 474 -27.88 -25.23 -21.20
C GLY A 474 -29.33 -25.19 -21.68
N THR A 475 -30.27 -25.82 -20.95
CA THR A 475 -31.71 -25.74 -21.24
C THR A 475 -32.22 -24.34 -20.92
N ALA A 476 -32.77 -23.63 -21.91
CA ALA A 476 -33.34 -22.30 -21.71
C ALA A 476 -34.64 -22.37 -20.90
N ILE A 477 -34.79 -21.47 -19.92
CA ILE A 477 -35.96 -21.39 -19.04
C ILE A 477 -36.64 -20.02 -19.02
N GLY A 478 -35.99 -19.00 -19.59
CA GLY A 478 -36.53 -17.64 -19.63
C GLY A 478 -35.71 -16.72 -20.52
N GLY A 479 -36.27 -15.55 -20.79
CA GLY A 479 -35.58 -14.48 -21.52
C GLY A 479 -36.48 -13.28 -21.79
N PHE A 480 -35.86 -12.10 -21.87
CA PHE A 480 -36.56 -10.82 -22.04
C PHE A 480 -35.61 -9.74 -22.60
N PHE A 481 -36.17 -8.65 -23.12
CA PHE A 481 -35.38 -7.48 -23.53
C PHE A 481 -35.28 -6.48 -22.38
N ALA A 482 -34.07 -6.24 -21.87
CA ALA A 482 -33.83 -5.39 -20.70
C ALA A 482 -33.95 -3.88 -21.02
N TYR A 483 -33.69 -3.49 -22.27
CA TYR A 483 -33.67 -2.11 -22.76
C TYR A 483 -34.49 -1.98 -24.05
N PRO A 484 -34.79 -0.76 -24.54
CA PRO A 484 -35.49 -0.59 -25.81
C PRO A 484 -34.79 -1.35 -26.95
N ASN A 485 -35.56 -2.01 -27.81
CA ASN A 485 -35.05 -2.94 -28.83
C ASN A 485 -34.00 -2.35 -29.79
N GLY A 486 -33.95 -1.02 -29.93
CA GLY A 486 -32.93 -0.33 -30.75
C GLY A 486 -31.55 -0.22 -30.08
N PHE A 487 -31.41 -0.53 -28.79
CA PHE A 487 -30.14 -0.48 -28.08
C PHE A 487 -29.27 -1.70 -28.41
N THR A 488 -28.06 -1.46 -28.92
CA THR A 488 -27.13 -2.53 -29.34
C THR A 488 -25.76 -2.46 -28.67
N GLY A 489 -25.63 -1.69 -27.58
CA GLY A 489 -24.38 -1.58 -26.81
C GLY A 489 -24.01 -2.85 -26.02
N GLY A 490 -24.91 -3.83 -25.99
CA GLY A 490 -24.78 -5.06 -25.21
C GLY A 490 -25.30 -4.90 -23.78
N VAL A 491 -25.56 -6.03 -23.12
CA VAL A 491 -26.12 -6.10 -21.76
C VAL A 491 -25.16 -6.85 -20.86
N ARG A 492 -24.69 -6.18 -19.81
CA ARG A 492 -23.95 -6.80 -18.71
C ARG A 492 -24.98 -7.24 -17.66
N VAL A 493 -24.77 -8.41 -17.07
CA VAL A 493 -25.73 -9.06 -16.17
C VAL A 493 -25.02 -9.50 -14.89
N THR A 494 -25.74 -9.45 -13.77
CA THR A 494 -25.41 -10.11 -12.50
C THR A 494 -26.72 -10.53 -11.82
N ALA A 495 -26.64 -11.26 -10.71
CA ALA A 495 -27.77 -11.64 -9.88
C ALA A 495 -27.42 -11.58 -8.39
N GLY A 496 -28.44 -11.44 -7.56
CA GLY A 496 -28.32 -11.48 -6.11
C GLY A 496 -29.63 -11.16 -5.42
N ASP A 497 -29.74 -11.53 -4.15
CA ASP A 497 -30.95 -11.38 -3.34
C ASP A 497 -31.03 -9.95 -2.78
N LEU A 498 -31.56 -9.02 -3.58
CA LEU A 498 -31.60 -7.59 -3.23
C LEU A 498 -32.68 -7.27 -2.21
N ASN A 499 -33.72 -8.11 -2.13
CA ASN A 499 -34.90 -7.87 -1.29
C ASN A 499 -34.92 -8.74 0.00
N GLY A 500 -34.03 -9.73 0.11
CA GLY A 500 -33.89 -10.64 1.25
C GLY A 500 -34.92 -11.77 1.30
N ASP A 501 -35.55 -12.13 0.18
CA ASP A 501 -36.56 -13.19 0.10
C ASP A 501 -35.98 -14.58 -0.22
N GLY A 502 -34.66 -14.67 -0.43
CA GLY A 502 -33.95 -15.90 -0.73
C GLY A 502 -34.01 -16.32 -2.20
N LYS A 503 -34.56 -15.47 -3.10
CA LYS A 503 -34.43 -15.62 -4.54
C LYS A 503 -33.62 -14.47 -5.10
N ASP A 504 -32.74 -14.78 -6.04
CA ASP A 504 -31.94 -13.76 -6.68
C ASP A 504 -32.78 -12.97 -7.69
N GLU A 505 -32.62 -11.65 -7.67
CA GLU A 505 -33.05 -10.78 -8.74
C GLU A 505 -32.04 -10.80 -9.90
N ILE A 506 -32.51 -10.50 -11.12
CA ILE A 506 -31.64 -10.28 -12.28
C ILE A 506 -31.35 -8.79 -12.41
N ILE A 507 -30.09 -8.40 -12.28
CA ILE A 507 -29.64 -7.02 -12.44
C ILE A 507 -28.97 -6.88 -13.80
N THR A 508 -29.36 -5.84 -14.53
CA THR A 508 -28.76 -5.52 -15.82
C THR A 508 -28.15 -4.13 -15.82
N ALA A 509 -27.04 -4.01 -16.54
CA ALA A 509 -26.37 -2.75 -16.84
C ALA A 509 -26.09 -2.65 -18.35
N PRO A 510 -26.27 -1.47 -18.97
CA PRO A 510 -25.99 -1.31 -20.38
C PRO A 510 -24.48 -1.18 -20.64
N GLY A 511 -24.03 -1.71 -21.77
CA GLY A 511 -22.70 -1.42 -22.32
C GLY A 511 -22.60 0.01 -22.90
N PRO A 512 -21.50 0.30 -23.63
CA PRO A 512 -21.27 1.61 -24.23
C PRO A 512 -22.43 2.11 -25.11
N SER A 513 -22.57 3.42 -25.21
CA SER A 513 -23.69 4.14 -25.86
C SER A 513 -25.04 4.04 -25.15
N GLY A 514 -25.16 3.25 -24.09
CA GLY A 514 -26.32 3.26 -23.19
C GLY A 514 -26.10 4.25 -22.05
N GLY A 515 -27.18 4.91 -21.60
CA GLY A 515 -27.12 5.70 -20.36
C GLY A 515 -26.97 4.78 -19.13
N PRO A 516 -26.47 5.26 -17.98
CA PRO A 516 -26.02 4.39 -16.87
C PRO A 516 -27.18 3.92 -15.99
N GLN A 517 -28.27 3.50 -16.61
CA GLN A 517 -29.48 3.04 -15.94
C GLN A 517 -29.34 1.55 -15.60
N ILE A 518 -29.25 1.25 -14.32
CA ILE A 518 -29.40 -0.11 -13.79
C ILE A 518 -30.88 -0.48 -13.82
N ARG A 519 -31.20 -1.71 -14.20
CA ARG A 519 -32.57 -2.25 -14.20
C ARG A 519 -32.60 -3.63 -13.57
N ILE A 520 -33.65 -3.88 -12.79
CA ILE A 520 -33.81 -5.05 -11.95
C ILE A 520 -35.08 -5.80 -12.37
N PHE A 521 -34.95 -7.11 -12.56
CA PHE A 521 -36.00 -7.96 -13.12
C PHE A 521 -36.16 -9.25 -12.31
N ARG A 522 -37.37 -9.83 -12.39
CA ARG A 522 -37.59 -11.24 -12.05
C ARG A 522 -37.24 -12.15 -13.23
N LEU A 523 -37.20 -13.46 -12.99
CA LEU A 523 -36.98 -14.49 -14.01
C LEU A 523 -37.89 -14.35 -15.24
N ASP A 524 -39.15 -13.97 -15.04
CA ASP A 524 -40.15 -13.82 -16.11
C ASP A 524 -39.99 -12.52 -16.93
N GLY A 525 -39.00 -11.68 -16.59
CA GLY A 525 -38.75 -10.39 -17.23
C GLY A 525 -39.60 -9.24 -16.69
N THR A 526 -40.36 -9.45 -15.60
CA THR A 526 -41.08 -8.37 -14.93
C THR A 526 -40.09 -7.39 -14.31
N PRO A 527 -40.09 -6.09 -14.69
CA PRO A 527 -39.25 -5.09 -14.06
C PRO A 527 -39.77 -4.77 -12.66
N ILE A 528 -38.86 -4.72 -11.69
CA ILE A 528 -39.19 -4.50 -10.27
C ILE A 528 -38.40 -3.34 -9.65
N GLY A 529 -37.44 -2.78 -10.38
CA GLY A 529 -36.66 -1.64 -9.93
C GLY A 529 -35.66 -1.15 -10.96
N GLY A 530 -35.01 -0.05 -10.63
CA GLY A 530 -33.95 0.52 -11.45
C GLY A 530 -33.63 1.97 -11.07
N PHE A 531 -32.40 2.38 -11.32
CA PHE A 531 -31.89 3.71 -10.97
C PHE A 531 -30.73 4.09 -11.89
N TRP A 532 -30.32 5.36 -11.83
CA TRP A 532 -29.16 5.86 -12.58
C TRP A 532 -27.91 5.83 -11.69
N ALA A 533 -26.97 4.93 -11.96
CA ALA A 533 -25.77 4.75 -11.11
C ALA A 533 -24.78 5.93 -11.23
N TYR A 534 -24.78 6.59 -12.38
CA TYR A 534 -23.94 7.74 -12.72
C TYR A 534 -24.78 8.85 -13.36
N GLY A 535 -24.16 10.00 -13.66
CA GLY A 535 -24.86 11.10 -14.31
C GLY A 535 -25.51 10.67 -15.64
N GLN A 536 -26.76 11.07 -15.88
CA GLN A 536 -27.58 10.55 -16.99
C GLN A 536 -26.95 10.74 -18.39
N GLY A 537 -26.06 11.73 -18.56
CA GLY A 537 -25.32 11.96 -19.80
C GLY A 537 -24.10 11.05 -20.00
N PHE A 538 -23.74 10.21 -19.04
CA PHE A 538 -22.61 9.29 -19.15
C PHE A 538 -22.97 8.08 -20.02
N THR A 539 -22.22 7.83 -21.09
CA THR A 539 -22.53 6.77 -22.07
C THR A 539 -21.42 5.73 -22.21
N GLY A 540 -20.48 5.68 -21.27
CA GLY A 540 -19.43 4.66 -21.23
C GLY A 540 -19.94 3.25 -20.87
N GLY A 541 -21.22 3.13 -20.52
CA GLY A 541 -21.79 1.91 -19.95
C GLY A 541 -21.41 1.70 -18.48
N VAL A 542 -21.93 0.65 -17.88
CA VAL A 542 -21.70 0.33 -16.45
C VAL A 542 -21.32 -1.14 -16.28
N TYR A 543 -20.29 -1.43 -15.49
CA TYR A 543 -20.01 -2.77 -14.99
C TYR A 543 -20.76 -2.97 -13.68
N VAL A 544 -21.33 -4.14 -13.47
CA VAL A 544 -22.23 -4.39 -12.34
C VAL A 544 -21.93 -5.76 -11.74
N ASP A 545 -22.01 -5.83 -10.42
CA ASP A 545 -22.04 -7.07 -9.66
C ASP A 545 -22.85 -6.88 -8.36
N THR A 546 -22.95 -7.90 -7.52
CA THR A 546 -23.59 -7.84 -6.20
C THR A 546 -22.61 -8.15 -5.08
N VAL A 547 -22.83 -7.60 -3.88
CA VAL A 547 -22.05 -7.91 -2.67
C VAL A 547 -22.98 -8.12 -1.49
N ARG A 548 -22.59 -8.98 -0.55
CA ARG A 548 -23.39 -9.19 0.66
C ARG A 548 -23.52 -7.91 1.48
N ALA A 549 -24.73 -7.49 1.79
CA ALA A 549 -24.97 -6.33 2.64
C ALA A 549 -24.60 -6.64 4.11
N PRO A 550 -24.29 -5.61 4.93
CA PRO A 550 -23.99 -5.80 6.34
C PRO A 550 -25.14 -6.32 7.20
N ASP A 551 -26.37 -6.28 6.70
CA ASP A 551 -27.52 -6.89 7.39
C ASP A 551 -27.46 -8.43 7.38
N GLY A 552 -26.57 -9.01 6.55
CA GLY A 552 -26.43 -10.45 6.37
C GLY A 552 -27.67 -11.13 5.78
N LYS A 553 -28.60 -10.37 5.20
CA LYS A 553 -29.89 -10.83 4.64
C LYS A 553 -30.07 -10.46 3.18
N SER A 554 -29.67 -9.25 2.79
CA SER A 554 -29.78 -8.74 1.43
C SER A 554 -28.42 -8.56 0.76
N ASP A 555 -28.42 -8.35 -0.54
CA ASP A 555 -27.26 -7.97 -1.32
C ASP A 555 -27.38 -6.51 -1.79
N TRP A 556 -26.24 -5.84 -1.88
CA TRP A 556 -26.13 -4.53 -2.50
C TRP A 556 -25.59 -4.66 -3.91
N ILE A 557 -26.04 -3.76 -4.78
CA ILE A 557 -25.53 -3.63 -6.14
C ILE A 557 -24.22 -2.85 -6.07
N VAL A 558 -23.14 -3.40 -6.61
CA VAL A 558 -21.88 -2.69 -6.82
C VAL A 558 -21.72 -2.36 -8.29
N THR A 559 -21.35 -1.13 -8.61
CA THR A 559 -21.11 -0.70 -9.99
C THR A 559 -19.71 -0.14 -10.17
N GLY A 560 -19.06 -0.53 -11.26
CA GLY A 560 -17.86 0.10 -11.79
C GLY A 560 -18.20 0.96 -13.02
N ALA A 561 -17.64 2.16 -13.09
CA ALA A 561 -17.91 3.04 -14.23
C ALA A 561 -17.28 2.46 -15.50
N GLY A 562 -17.99 2.51 -16.62
CA GLY A 562 -17.45 2.11 -17.92
C GLY A 562 -16.43 3.10 -18.49
N GLU A 563 -16.08 2.92 -19.75
CA GLU A 563 -15.07 3.71 -20.44
C GLU A 563 -15.39 5.22 -20.39
N GLY A 564 -14.42 6.04 -19.96
CA GLY A 564 -14.60 7.50 -19.81
C GLY A 564 -15.30 7.95 -18.50
N GLY A 565 -15.73 7.01 -17.64
CA GLY A 565 -16.37 7.30 -16.36
C GLY A 565 -15.39 7.46 -15.18
N GLY A 566 -14.09 7.30 -15.43
CA GLY A 566 -13.04 7.28 -14.41
C GLY A 566 -13.03 6.00 -13.59
N THR A 567 -12.37 6.04 -12.44
CA THR A 567 -12.04 4.88 -11.59
C THR A 567 -13.11 4.55 -10.54
N GLN A 568 -14.36 4.95 -10.78
CA GLN A 568 -15.40 4.97 -9.75
C GLN A 568 -16.02 3.61 -9.49
N VAL A 569 -16.02 3.21 -8.21
CA VAL A 569 -16.78 2.08 -7.68
C VAL A 569 -17.83 2.61 -6.70
N ARG A 570 -19.09 2.21 -6.86
CA ARG A 570 -20.22 2.68 -6.05
C ARG A 570 -21.10 1.52 -5.62
N PHE A 571 -21.70 1.65 -4.43
CA PHE A 571 -22.59 0.65 -3.85
C PHE A 571 -23.99 1.23 -3.72
N PHE A 572 -25.00 0.42 -4.02
CA PHE A 572 -26.40 0.84 -4.00
C PHE A 572 -27.29 -0.25 -3.41
N THR A 573 -28.32 0.17 -2.70
CA THR A 573 -29.50 -0.66 -2.41
C THR A 573 -30.36 -0.85 -3.67
N MET A 574 -31.35 -1.74 -3.60
CA MET A 574 -32.30 -2.03 -4.69
C MET A 574 -33.02 -0.76 -5.22
N ASP A 575 -33.34 0.19 -4.35
CA ASP A 575 -34.03 1.45 -4.69
C ASP A 575 -33.08 2.54 -5.24
N GLY A 576 -31.77 2.26 -5.32
CA GLY A 576 -30.76 3.19 -5.81
C GLY A 576 -30.19 4.13 -4.75
N THR A 577 -30.45 3.90 -3.47
CA THR A 577 -29.78 4.65 -2.39
C THR A 577 -28.30 4.31 -2.37
N SER A 578 -27.44 5.34 -2.46
CA SER A 578 -25.98 5.16 -2.42
C SER A 578 -25.52 4.80 -1.02
N MET A 579 -24.77 3.70 -0.91
CA MET A 579 -24.20 3.18 0.35
C MET A 579 -22.72 3.55 0.51
N GLY A 580 -22.17 4.33 -0.41
CA GLY A 580 -20.76 4.71 -0.44
C GLY A 580 -20.06 4.22 -1.71
N GLY A 581 -18.73 4.29 -1.68
CA GLY A 581 -17.90 3.97 -2.83
C GLY A 581 -16.48 4.44 -2.63
N PHE A 582 -15.64 4.13 -3.61
CA PHE A 582 -14.24 4.55 -3.65
C PHE A 582 -13.80 4.76 -5.09
N PHE A 583 -12.62 5.33 -5.25
CA PHE A 583 -11.95 5.50 -6.53
C PHE A 583 -10.71 4.62 -6.54
N LEU A 584 -10.48 3.89 -7.64
CA LEU A 584 -9.16 3.34 -7.91
C LEU A 584 -8.18 4.44 -8.32
N ASP A 585 -6.89 4.17 -8.13
CA ASP A 585 -5.84 5.04 -8.60
C ASP A 585 -5.56 4.83 -10.09
N GLY A 586 -5.20 5.91 -10.79
CA GLY A 586 -4.83 5.85 -12.22
C GLY A 586 -5.89 6.37 -13.20
N SER A 587 -5.56 6.29 -14.50
CA SER A 587 -6.46 6.60 -15.60
C SER A 587 -7.02 5.31 -16.19
N THR A 588 -8.29 5.02 -15.93
CA THR A 588 -8.91 3.75 -16.34
C THR A 588 -9.67 3.84 -17.65
N SER A 589 -9.63 2.76 -18.42
CA SER A 589 -10.62 2.44 -19.46
C SER A 589 -11.84 1.70 -18.86
N GLY A 590 -12.41 2.26 -17.78
CA GLY A 590 -13.48 1.67 -16.99
C GLY A 590 -13.04 0.60 -15.97
N VAL A 591 -13.89 0.33 -14.97
CA VAL A 591 -13.62 -0.55 -13.82
C VAL A 591 -14.55 -1.77 -13.84
N ARG A 592 -13.98 -2.97 -13.89
CA ARG A 592 -14.72 -4.24 -13.76
C ARG A 592 -14.78 -4.58 -12.28
N VAL A 593 -15.92 -5.07 -11.81
CA VAL A 593 -16.19 -5.37 -10.40
C VAL A 593 -16.56 -6.84 -10.26
N GLY A 594 -16.11 -7.47 -9.18
CA GLY A 594 -16.40 -8.85 -8.79
C GLY A 594 -16.65 -8.91 -7.28
N GLY A 595 -17.90 -9.06 -6.86
CA GLY A 595 -18.28 -9.08 -5.46
C GLY A 595 -17.99 -10.42 -4.80
N GLY A 596 -17.56 -10.41 -3.54
CA GLY A 596 -17.18 -11.64 -2.84
C GLY A 596 -17.02 -11.51 -1.32
N SER A 597 -16.56 -12.58 -0.70
CA SER A 597 -16.20 -12.67 0.72
C SER A 597 -14.75 -13.16 0.83
N PHE A 598 -13.81 -12.25 0.59
CA PHE A 598 -12.40 -12.60 0.43
C PHE A 598 -11.68 -12.86 1.76
N ASP A 599 -12.06 -12.14 2.82
CA ASP A 599 -11.55 -12.39 4.17
C ASP A 599 -12.40 -13.41 4.98
N GLY A 600 -13.55 -13.82 4.44
CA GLY A 600 -14.48 -14.81 5.02
C GLY A 600 -15.37 -14.29 6.16
N THR A 601 -15.28 -13.00 6.54
CA THR A 601 -15.93 -12.49 7.76
C THR A 601 -16.68 -11.17 7.55
N ASN A 602 -16.16 -10.25 6.75
CA ASN A 602 -16.75 -8.92 6.57
C ASN A 602 -17.70 -8.88 5.36
N PRO A 603 -18.83 -8.18 5.45
CA PRO A 603 -19.71 -7.94 4.31
C PRO A 603 -19.11 -6.91 3.33
N GLY A 604 -19.72 -6.79 2.14
CA GLY A 604 -19.48 -5.68 1.22
C GLY A 604 -18.08 -5.62 0.60
N GLN A 605 -17.42 -6.76 0.35
CA GLN A 605 -16.10 -6.80 -0.26
C GLN A 605 -16.19 -6.95 -1.78
N VAL A 606 -15.33 -6.25 -2.51
CA VAL A 606 -15.29 -6.28 -3.97
C VAL A 606 -13.85 -6.39 -4.45
N ALA A 607 -13.61 -7.30 -5.39
CA ALA A 607 -12.43 -7.32 -6.23
C ALA A 607 -12.67 -6.43 -7.45
N VAL A 608 -11.69 -5.63 -7.81
CA VAL A 608 -11.82 -4.66 -8.90
C VAL A 608 -10.64 -4.75 -9.82
N ALA A 609 -10.91 -4.68 -11.12
CA ALA A 609 -9.91 -4.81 -12.16
C ALA A 609 -10.10 -3.71 -13.21
N GLU A 610 -9.00 -3.26 -13.78
CA GLU A 610 -9.02 -2.18 -14.76
C GLU A 610 -9.20 -2.68 -16.20
N GLY A 611 -9.70 -1.78 -17.06
CA GLY A 611 -9.89 -2.02 -18.48
C GLY A 611 -8.60 -2.00 -19.31
N PRO A 612 -8.73 -2.05 -20.65
CA PRO A 612 -7.59 -2.00 -21.56
C PRO A 612 -6.71 -0.77 -21.37
N GLY A 613 -5.41 -0.90 -21.64
CA GLY A 613 -4.42 0.18 -21.56
C GLY A 613 -3.72 0.31 -20.20
N THR A 614 -4.18 -0.40 -19.17
CA THR A 614 -3.58 -0.36 -17.83
C THR A 614 -2.91 -1.69 -17.47
N ILE A 615 -2.16 -1.71 -16.36
CA ILE A 615 -1.60 -2.96 -15.85
C ILE A 615 -2.73 -3.94 -15.48
N PRO A 616 -2.56 -5.26 -15.68
CA PRO A 616 -3.61 -6.23 -15.41
C PRO A 616 -3.69 -6.56 -13.92
N GLY A 617 -3.93 -5.54 -13.10
CA GLY A 617 -4.06 -5.64 -11.66
C GLY A 617 -5.47 -6.02 -11.22
N VAL A 618 -5.55 -6.69 -10.07
CA VAL A 618 -6.77 -6.83 -9.28
C VAL A 618 -6.50 -6.27 -7.88
N TRP A 619 -7.35 -5.35 -7.46
CA TRP A 619 -7.34 -4.71 -6.15
C TRP A 619 -8.59 -5.11 -5.37
N PHE A 620 -8.62 -4.86 -4.06
CA PHE A 620 -9.80 -5.12 -3.23
C PHE A 620 -10.22 -3.89 -2.46
N GLY A 621 -11.53 -3.68 -2.38
CA GLY A 621 -12.15 -2.61 -1.62
C GLY A 621 -13.39 -3.09 -0.87
N ARG A 622 -13.84 -2.26 0.07
CA ARG A 622 -15.04 -2.48 0.86
C ARG A 622 -16.07 -1.38 0.62
N SER A 623 -17.33 -1.67 0.94
CA SER A 623 -18.43 -0.71 0.83
C SER A 623 -18.25 0.55 1.68
N ASN A 624 -17.48 0.49 2.77
CA ASN A 624 -17.09 1.65 3.58
C ASN A 624 -15.97 2.51 2.96
N GLY A 625 -15.52 2.19 1.74
CA GLY A 625 -14.47 2.90 1.01
C GLY A 625 -13.04 2.45 1.36
N GLN A 626 -12.86 1.48 2.27
CA GLN A 626 -11.55 0.99 2.64
C GLN A 626 -10.98 0.03 1.58
N MET A 627 -9.79 0.35 1.06
CA MET A 627 -8.98 -0.60 0.28
C MET A 627 -8.28 -1.59 1.21
N PHE A 628 -8.15 -2.84 0.79
CA PHE A 628 -7.48 -3.88 1.59
C PHE A 628 -6.83 -4.95 0.72
N ARG A 629 -6.05 -5.84 1.34
CA ARG A 629 -5.67 -7.13 0.76
C ARG A 629 -6.12 -8.24 1.72
N PRO A 630 -6.94 -9.21 1.28
CA PRO A 630 -7.60 -10.19 2.16
C PRO A 630 -6.66 -11.18 2.87
#